data_AF-A0A317J1T5-F1
#
_entry.id   AF-A0A317J1T5-F1
#
_cell.length_a   1.000
_cell.length_b   1.000
_cell.length_c   1.000
_cell.angle_alpha   90.00
_cell.angle_beta   90.00
_cell.angle_gamma   90.00
#
_symmetry.space_group_name_H-M   'P 1'
#
loop_
_entity.id
_entity.type
_entity.pdbx_description
1 polymer ?
#
loop_
_entity_poly.entity_id
_entity_poly.type
_entity_poly.pdbx_seq_one_letter_code
_entity_poly.pdbx_strand_id
1 'polypeptide(L)'
;MTVVDAGTGQIVTTQPIGRGVDATEFDPGRALVFFSTGGEDGALSIFHADAPDHYVRIADVKTQAGARTMALDRKTGRVYLSVAQFGPRPEAAPGKQPGRAPMLPGTFGLLVVGQ
;
A
#
# COMPACT_ATOMS: atom_id res chain seq x y z
N MET A 1 2.34 -0.49 9.96
CA MET A 1 1.69 -1.79 10.22
C MET A 1 1.39 -1.88 11.70
N THR A 2 0.16 -2.22 12.06
CA THR A 2 -0.21 -2.57 13.43
C THR A 2 -0.89 -3.92 13.37
N VAL A 3 -0.42 -4.85 14.18
CA VAL A 3 -1.01 -6.19 14.32
C VAL A 3 -1.78 -6.20 15.64
N VAL A 4 -3.03 -6.63 15.59
CA VAL A 4 -3.93 -6.68 16.74
C VAL A 4 -4.40 -8.11 16.92
N ASP A 5 -4.35 -8.60 18.15
CA ASP A 5 -5.00 -9.85 18.52
C ASP A 5 -6.52 -9.65 18.42
N ALA A 6 -7.16 -10.37 17.50
CA ALA A 6 -8.59 -10.17 17.21
C ALA A 6 -9.52 -10.61 18.35
N GLY A 7 -9.04 -11.46 19.27
CA GLY A 7 -9.83 -11.94 20.41
C GLY A 7 -9.82 -10.97 21.60
N THR A 8 -8.71 -10.27 21.79
CA THR A 8 -8.46 -9.40 22.96
C THR A 8 -8.40 -7.92 22.62
N GLY A 9 -8.18 -7.56 21.36
CA GLY A 9 -7.95 -6.19 20.91
C GLY A 9 -6.55 -5.65 21.27
N GLN A 10 -5.67 -6.47 21.82
CA GLN A 10 -4.32 -6.04 22.21
C GLN A 10 -3.44 -5.82 20.98
N ILE A 11 -2.65 -4.75 21.01
CA ILE A 11 -1.61 -4.50 20.00
C ILE A 11 -0.47 -5.49 20.25
N VAL A 12 -0.23 -6.37 19.28
CA VAL A 12 0.86 -7.35 19.32
C VAL A 12 2.18 -6.69 18.91
N THR A 13 2.16 -5.91 17.82
CA THR A 13 3.33 -5.15 17.37
C THR A 13 2.92 -3.97 16.50
N THR A 14 3.80 -2.97 16.42
CA THR A 14 3.70 -1.88 15.45
C THR A 14 5.05 -1.71 14.76
N GLN A 15 5.02 -1.67 13.42
CA GLN A 15 6.20 -1.49 12.58
C GLN A 15 5.98 -0.38 11.56
N PRO A 16 7.04 0.37 11.19
CA PRO A 16 6.93 1.44 10.22
C PRO A 16 6.58 0.91 8.83
N ILE A 17 5.76 1.67 8.10
CA ILE A 17 5.47 1.48 6.67
C ILE A 17 5.55 2.84 5.98
N GLY A 18 5.50 2.86 4.66
CA GLY A 18 5.38 4.10 3.89
C GLY A 18 4.12 4.92 4.23
N ARG A 19 4.10 6.19 3.80
CA ARG A 19 2.98 7.10 4.06
C ARG A 19 1.81 6.83 3.11
N GLY A 20 0.60 7.10 3.60
CA GLY A 20 -0.61 7.05 2.77
C GLY A 20 -1.02 5.64 2.37
N VAL A 21 -0.97 4.69 3.32
CA VAL A 21 -1.54 3.36 3.15
C VAL A 21 -3.01 3.41 2.75
N ASP A 22 -3.44 2.49 1.90
CA ASP A 22 -4.84 2.35 1.48
C ASP A 22 -5.31 0.89 1.57
N ALA A 23 -4.47 -0.07 1.20
CA ALA A 23 -4.81 -1.49 1.30
C ALA A 23 -3.75 -2.29 2.08
N THR A 24 -4.20 -3.41 2.64
CA THR A 24 -3.39 -4.42 3.31
C THR A 24 -3.91 -5.80 2.94
N GLU A 25 -3.03 -6.70 2.51
CA GLU A 25 -3.38 -8.07 2.15
C GLU A 25 -2.40 -9.05 2.78
N PHE A 26 -2.90 -10.21 3.21
CA PHE A 26 -2.10 -11.32 3.72
C PHE A 26 -2.17 -12.51 2.76
N ASP A 27 -1.00 -13.02 2.38
CA ASP A 27 -0.81 -14.29 1.70
C ASP A 27 -0.47 -15.38 2.72
N PRO A 28 -1.43 -16.20 3.18
CA PRO A 28 -1.14 -17.27 4.14
C PRO A 28 -0.24 -18.38 3.56
N GLY A 29 -0.24 -18.56 2.23
CA GLY A 29 0.58 -19.60 1.59
C GLY A 29 2.07 -19.26 1.57
N ARG A 30 2.40 -17.97 1.64
CA ARG A 30 3.79 -17.45 1.66
C ARG A 30 4.13 -16.73 2.96
N ALA A 31 3.18 -16.67 3.89
CA ALA A 31 3.22 -15.84 5.10
C ALA A 31 3.65 -14.38 4.83
N LEU A 32 3.18 -13.78 3.73
CA LEU A 32 3.53 -12.41 3.36
C LEU A 32 2.39 -11.43 3.64
N VAL A 33 2.71 -10.28 4.23
CA VAL A 33 1.79 -9.16 4.42
C VAL A 33 2.24 -8.00 3.55
N PHE A 34 1.34 -7.49 2.71
CA PHE A 34 1.57 -6.39 1.78
C PHE A 34 0.83 -5.14 2.24
N PHE A 35 1.51 -3.99 2.25
CA PHE A 35 0.92 -2.68 2.54
C PHE A 35 1.16 -1.73 1.38
N SER A 36 0.10 -1.35 0.67
CA SER A 36 0.18 -0.39 -0.44
C SER A 36 0.16 1.04 0.07
N THR A 37 1.35 1.63 0.15
CA THR A 37 1.60 2.98 0.65
C THR A 37 1.76 3.96 -0.50
N GLY A 38 0.68 4.12 -1.27
CA GLY A 38 0.64 4.92 -2.49
C GLY A 38 0.58 6.44 -2.27
N GLY A 39 1.20 6.98 -1.22
CA GLY A 39 1.37 8.43 -1.03
C GLY A 39 2.22 9.09 -2.13
N GLU A 40 2.74 10.30 -1.88
CA GLU A 40 3.62 11.01 -2.83
C GLU A 40 4.89 10.18 -3.15
N ASP A 41 5.38 9.44 -2.15
CA ASP A 41 6.57 8.58 -2.28
C ASP A 41 6.27 7.16 -2.76
N GLY A 42 5.01 6.79 -3.02
CA GLY A 42 4.57 5.49 -3.55
C GLY A 42 5.45 4.27 -3.24
N ALA A 43 5.04 3.43 -2.30
CA ALA A 43 5.74 2.17 -2.02
C ALA A 43 4.80 1.02 -1.68
N LEU A 44 5.28 -0.21 -1.85
CA LEU A 44 4.67 -1.44 -1.36
C LEU A 44 5.60 -2.03 -0.29
N SER A 45 5.23 -1.88 0.98
CA SER A 45 5.96 -2.49 2.09
C SER A 45 5.54 -3.94 2.25
N ILE A 46 6.52 -4.85 2.35
CA ILE A 46 6.30 -6.29 2.40
C ILE A 46 6.95 -6.85 3.67
N PHE A 47 6.16 -7.58 4.45
CA PHE A 47 6.62 -8.26 5.66
C PHE A 47 6.39 -9.76 5.52
N HIS A 48 7.28 -10.57 6.09
CA HIS A 48 7.03 -11.97 6.34
C HIS A 48 6.55 -12.14 7.79
N ALA A 49 5.54 -12.98 8.01
CA ALA A 49 5.01 -13.34 9.32
C ALA A 49 5.66 -14.65 9.78
N ASP A 50 6.79 -14.55 10.48
CA ASP A 50 7.55 -15.70 10.98
C ASP A 50 6.79 -16.42 12.12
N ALA A 51 6.04 -15.66 12.93
CA ALA A 51 5.20 -16.15 14.02
C ALA A 51 4.00 -15.21 14.23
N PRO A 52 2.98 -15.59 15.00
CA PRO A 52 1.82 -14.73 15.28
C PRO A 52 2.17 -13.34 15.85
N ASP A 53 3.30 -13.24 16.54
CA ASP A 53 3.87 -12.04 17.15
C ASP A 53 5.19 -11.57 16.55
N HIS A 54 5.72 -12.28 15.54
CA HIS A 54 6.99 -11.95 14.90
C HIS A 54 6.82 -11.71 13.40
N TYR A 55 7.10 -10.47 12.98
CA TYR A 55 7.00 -10.04 11.58
C TYR A 55 8.28 -9.34 11.19
N VAL A 56 8.83 -9.68 10.03
CA VAL A 56 10.09 -9.14 9.52
C VAL A 56 9.85 -8.43 8.21
N ARG A 57 10.30 -7.18 8.08
CA ARG A 57 10.24 -6.46 6.81
C ARG A 57 11.24 -7.09 5.83
N ILE A 58 10.75 -7.60 4.71
CA ILE A 58 11.59 -8.24 3.69
C ILE A 58 11.85 -7.34 2.49
N ALA A 59 10.96 -6.38 2.20
CA ALA A 59 11.15 -5.44 1.11
C ALA A 59 10.32 -4.16 1.28
N ASP A 60 10.80 -3.08 0.68
CA ASP A 60 10.04 -1.88 0.35
C ASP A 60 10.20 -1.65 -1.16
N VAL A 61 9.18 -2.00 -1.94
CA VAL A 61 9.21 -1.88 -3.40
C VAL A 61 8.72 -0.49 -3.79
N LYS A 62 9.54 0.28 -4.51
CA LYS A 62 9.10 1.56 -5.07
C LYS A 62 7.96 1.32 -6.07
N THR A 63 6.86 2.05 -5.91
CA THR A 63 5.73 2.05 -6.84
C THR A 63 5.52 3.46 -7.41
N GLN A 64 4.63 3.58 -8.40
CA GLN A 64 4.17 4.89 -8.84
C GLN A 64 3.45 5.62 -7.68
N ALA A 65 3.63 6.93 -7.58
CA ALA A 65 2.86 7.76 -6.67
C ALA A 65 1.35 7.59 -6.95
N GLY A 66 0.55 7.45 -5.90
CA GLY A 66 -0.88 7.17 -6.04
C GLY A 66 -1.26 5.70 -6.26
N ALA A 67 -0.31 4.76 -6.28
CA ALA A 67 -0.57 3.31 -6.35
C ALA A 67 -1.05 2.75 -5.00
N ARG A 68 -2.28 3.09 -4.60
CA ARG A 68 -2.80 2.79 -3.26
C ARG A 68 -3.75 1.58 -3.25
N THR A 69 -4.65 1.49 -4.22
CA THR A 69 -5.59 0.37 -4.31
C THR A 69 -4.87 -0.88 -4.84
N MET A 70 -5.07 -2.00 -4.16
CA MET A 70 -4.29 -3.23 -4.35
C MET A 70 -5.19 -4.47 -4.38
N ALA A 71 -4.81 -5.47 -5.17
CA ALA A 71 -5.33 -6.83 -5.08
C ALA A 71 -4.18 -7.85 -5.11
N LEU A 72 -4.32 -8.95 -4.37
CA LEU A 72 -3.36 -10.06 -4.33
C LEU A 72 -3.97 -11.30 -4.98
N ASP A 73 -3.30 -11.84 -5.99
CA ASP A 73 -3.56 -13.20 -6.46
C ASP A 73 -2.74 -14.20 -5.63
N ARG A 74 -3.39 -14.86 -4.67
CA ARG A 74 -2.75 -15.81 -3.76
C ARG A 74 -2.24 -17.08 -4.46
N LYS A 75 -2.76 -17.41 -5.64
CA LYS A 75 -2.27 -18.57 -6.40
C LYS A 75 -0.86 -18.30 -6.92
N THR A 76 -0.67 -17.15 -7.56
CA THR A 76 0.61 -16.78 -8.18
C THR A 76 1.54 -16.01 -7.25
N GLY A 77 1.01 -15.34 -6.23
CA GLY A 77 1.74 -14.40 -5.39
C GLY A 77 1.89 -13.01 -6.02
N ARG A 78 1.15 -12.72 -7.10
CA ARG A 78 1.22 -11.43 -7.80
C ARG A 78 0.32 -10.40 -7.13
N VAL A 79 0.87 -9.22 -6.93
CA VAL A 79 0.18 -8.04 -6.42
C VAL A 79 -0.09 -7.10 -7.58
N TYR A 80 -1.33 -6.65 -7.68
CA TYR A 80 -1.80 -5.73 -8.71
C TYR A 80 -2.18 -4.40 -8.06
N LEU A 81 -1.62 -3.30 -8.57
CA LEU A 81 -1.88 -1.95 -8.08
C LEU A 81 -2.42 -1.09 -9.21
N SER A 82 -3.64 -0.59 -9.06
CA SER A 82 -4.21 0.35 -10.03
C SER A 82 -3.57 1.72 -9.88
N VAL A 83 -3.18 2.33 -10.99
CA VAL A 83 -2.50 3.63 -11.03
C VAL A 83 -3.06 4.53 -12.12
N ALA A 84 -2.83 5.84 -11.96
CA ALA A 84 -3.06 6.84 -12.99
C ALA A 84 -2.00 7.95 -12.85
N GLN A 85 -1.77 8.70 -13.92
CA GLN A 85 -1.00 9.93 -13.81
C GLN A 85 -1.91 11.05 -13.30
N PHE A 86 -1.36 11.91 -12.46
CA PHE A 86 -2.07 13.06 -11.91
C PHE A 86 -1.47 14.35 -12.47
N GLY A 87 -2.34 15.28 -12.83
CA GLY A 87 -1.94 16.62 -13.26
C GLY A 87 -1.44 17.48 -12.08
N PRO A 88 -1.19 18.78 -12.30
CA PRO A 88 -0.82 19.69 -11.23
C PRO A 88 -1.95 19.80 -10.19
N ARG A 89 -1.57 19.98 -8.92
CA ARG A 89 -2.53 20.25 -7.84
C ARG A 89 -3.16 21.64 -8.10
N PRO A 90 -4.51 21.77 -8.08
CA PRO A 90 -5.16 23.07 -8.24
C PRO A 90 -4.69 24.05 -7.17
N GLU A 91 -4.59 25.33 -7.52
CA GLU A 91 -4.36 26.38 -6.51
C GLU A 91 -5.51 26.40 -5.51
N ALA A 92 -5.16 26.59 -4.24
CA ALA A 92 -6.15 26.72 -3.19
C ALA A 92 -6.71 28.14 -3.17
N ALA A 93 -8.03 28.27 -3.08
CA ALA A 93 -8.63 29.55 -2.71
C ALA A 93 -8.18 29.97 -1.28
N PRO A 94 -8.10 31.26 -0.96
CA PRO A 94 -7.68 31.73 0.36
C PRO A 94 -8.47 31.05 1.49
N GLY A 95 -7.75 30.52 2.48
CA GLY A 95 -8.34 29.84 3.64
C GLY A 95 -8.86 28.42 3.37
N LYS A 96 -8.67 27.87 2.17
CA LYS A 96 -9.04 26.48 1.83
C LYS A 96 -7.81 25.63 1.57
N GLN A 97 -7.95 24.32 1.76
CA GLN A 97 -6.94 23.36 1.30
C GLN A 97 -7.04 23.22 -0.22
N PRO A 98 -5.91 23.02 -0.93
CA PRO A 98 -5.94 22.76 -2.36
C PRO A 98 -6.71 21.46 -2.64
N GLY A 99 -7.43 21.44 -3.77
CA GLY A 99 -8.12 20.24 -4.23
C GLY A 99 -7.14 19.11 -4.56
N ARG A 100 -7.66 17.89 -4.74
CA ARG A 100 -6.86 16.77 -5.25
C ARG A 100 -6.42 17.08 -6.68
N ALA A 101 -5.19 16.70 -7.04
CA ALA A 101 -4.75 16.71 -8.43
C ALA A 101 -5.71 15.85 -9.29
N PRO A 102 -6.13 16.33 -10.48
CA PRO A 102 -7.00 15.56 -11.36
C PRO A 102 -6.23 14.40 -11.98
N MET A 103 -6.92 13.27 -12.20
CA MET A 103 -6.37 12.18 -13.01
C MET A 103 -6.35 12.58 -14.48
N LEU A 104 -5.26 12.26 -15.19
CA LEU A 104 -5.15 12.53 -16.62
C LEU A 104 -5.90 11.45 -17.42
N PRO A 105 -6.77 11.81 -18.38
CA PRO A 105 -7.48 10.85 -19.22
C PRO A 105 -6.52 9.89 -19.94
N GLY A 106 -6.91 8.61 -20.04
CA GLY A 106 -6.13 7.59 -20.78
C GLY A 106 -4.86 7.11 -20.08
N THR A 107 -4.60 7.51 -18.83
CA THR A 107 -3.37 7.15 -18.10
C THR A 107 -3.57 6.04 -17.06
N PHE A 108 -4.74 5.40 -17.04
CA PHE A 108 -4.97 4.24 -16.19
C PHE A 108 -3.96 3.15 -16.54
N GLY A 109 -3.32 2.59 -15.51
CA GLY A 109 -2.40 1.49 -15.63
C GLY A 109 -2.56 0.51 -14.48
N LEU A 110 -1.97 -0.67 -14.66
CA LEU A 110 -1.90 -1.70 -13.63
C LEU A 110 -0.43 -2.04 -13.43
N LEU A 111 0.11 -1.73 -12.25
CA LEU A 111 1.42 -2.23 -11.85
C LEU A 111 1.26 -3.66 -11.35
N VAL A 112 2.14 -4.54 -11.80
CA VAL A 112 2.19 -5.93 -11.34
C VAL A 112 3.52 -6.12 -10.61
N VAL A 113 3.45 -6.55 -9.36
CA VAL A 113 4.61 -6.86 -8.52
C VAL A 113 4.58 -8.33 -8.16
N GLY A 114 5.65 -9.06 -8.47
CA GLY A 114 5.77 -10.51 -8.27
C GLY A 114 6.53 -11.17 -9.42
N GLN A 115 6.85 -12.46 -9.28
CA GLN A 115 7.34 -13.31 -10.38
C GLN A 115 6.18 -13.99 -11.12
#